data_AF-A0AAW8DJ34-F1
#
_entry.id   AF-A0AAW8DJ34-F1
#
_cell.length_a   1.000
_cell.length_b   1.000
_cell.length_c   1.000
_cell.angle_alpha   90.00
_cell.angle_beta   90.00
_cell.angle_gamma   90.00
#
_symmetry.space_group_name_H-M   'P 1'
#
loop_
_entity.id
_entity.type
_entity.pdbx_description
1 polymer ?
#
loop_
_entity_poly.entity_id
_entity_poly.type
_entity_poly.pdbx_seq_one_letter_code
_entity_poly.pdbx_strand_id
1 'polypeptide(L)'
;RDGLERMYGPDSTDRNLMYYLTVYNEPISQPAEPENLDTEGLLKGIYLLAPAKTDGPRAQLLASGVSVPWALEAQKVLAQDWGVSADVWSVTSWNELRRDGLAAEEHAFLNPGDEPRTPFVAQQLAGATGPVIAVTDYMKAVPDQIRQFIPNEFASLGADGFGFSDTRQAARRFFKNDTHSIVVKTLQLLARRGEVDAQAAAQAIEKYSLLDVNAGTTGGAGGES
;
A
#
# COMPACT_ATOMS: atom_id res chain seq x y z
N ARG A 1 -13.22 6.15 -16.74
CA ARG A 1 -13.19 7.17 -17.81
C ARG A 1 -12.03 6.90 -18.75
N ASP A 2 -10.79 7.04 -18.27
CA ASP A 2 -9.55 6.83 -19.03
C ASP A 2 -9.54 5.57 -19.94
N GLY A 3 -9.90 4.40 -19.41
CA GLY A 3 -9.95 3.18 -20.23
C GLY A 3 -10.90 3.24 -21.42
N LEU A 4 -12.06 3.92 -21.30
CA LEU A 4 -12.97 4.11 -22.44
C LEU A 4 -12.39 5.09 -23.45
N GLU A 5 -11.75 6.17 -22.99
CA GLU A 5 -11.09 7.15 -23.87
C GLU A 5 -9.92 6.52 -24.63
N ARG A 6 -9.11 5.66 -23.98
CA ARG A 6 -8.03 4.92 -24.63
C ARG A 6 -8.53 3.85 -25.59
N MET A 7 -9.58 3.10 -25.27
CA MET A 7 -10.05 2.05 -26.19
C MET A 7 -10.92 2.59 -27.33
N TYR A 8 -11.72 3.62 -27.08
CA TYR A 8 -12.80 4.05 -27.99
C TYR A 8 -12.82 5.55 -28.29
N GLY A 9 -11.94 6.34 -27.67
CA GLY A 9 -11.88 7.79 -27.88
C GLY A 9 -11.47 8.16 -29.30
N PRO A 10 -11.96 9.31 -29.82
CA PRO A 10 -11.69 9.74 -31.19
C PRO A 10 -10.18 9.91 -31.46
N ASP A 11 -9.44 10.41 -30.47
CA ASP A 11 -8.01 10.70 -30.56
C ASP A 11 -7.10 9.54 -30.09
N SER A 12 -7.67 8.36 -29.79
CA SER A 12 -6.87 7.24 -29.30
C SER A 12 -5.90 6.71 -30.36
N THR A 13 -4.61 6.70 -30.00
CA THR A 13 -3.50 6.14 -30.79
C THR A 13 -3.20 4.68 -30.46
N ASP A 14 -3.74 4.13 -29.37
CA ASP A 14 -3.56 2.73 -28.96
C ASP A 14 -4.87 2.15 -28.42
N ARG A 15 -5.53 1.34 -29.27
CA ARG A 15 -6.84 0.73 -29.01
C ARG A 15 -6.75 -0.75 -28.67
N ASN A 16 -5.57 -1.37 -28.78
CA ASN A 16 -5.39 -2.82 -28.68
C ASN A 16 -5.03 -3.22 -27.25
N LEU A 17 -5.90 -2.89 -26.31
CA LEU A 17 -5.72 -3.15 -24.88
C LEU A 17 -7.05 -3.51 -24.22
N MET A 18 -6.96 -4.07 -23.01
CA MET A 18 -8.13 -4.35 -22.17
C MET A 18 -7.85 -3.91 -20.73
N TYR A 19 -8.89 -3.47 -20.02
CA TYR A 19 -8.81 -3.14 -18.60
C TYR A 19 -9.33 -4.31 -17.76
N TYR A 20 -8.56 -4.70 -16.75
CA TYR A 20 -8.99 -5.62 -15.70
C TYR A 20 -9.12 -4.83 -14.40
N LEU A 21 -10.34 -4.77 -13.85
CA LEU A 21 -10.64 -4.03 -12.63
C LEU A 21 -11.21 -5.00 -11.60
N THR A 22 -10.58 -5.05 -10.43
CA THR A 22 -11.10 -5.81 -9.29
C THR A 22 -12.02 -4.91 -8.47
N VAL A 23 -13.24 -5.38 -8.24
CA VAL A 23 -14.26 -4.71 -7.43
C VAL A 23 -14.61 -5.56 -6.22
N TYR A 24 -14.96 -4.90 -5.12
CA TYR A 24 -15.13 -5.55 -3.82
C TYR A 24 -16.60 -5.53 -3.39
N ASN A 25 -17.00 -6.54 -2.62
CA ASN A 25 -18.36 -6.69 -2.08
C ASN A 25 -18.48 -6.24 -0.61
N GLU A 26 -17.40 -5.73 -0.03
CA GLU A 26 -17.42 -5.19 1.33
C GLU A 26 -18.04 -3.80 1.32
N PRO A 27 -19.10 -3.55 2.10
CA PRO A 27 -19.61 -2.20 2.26
C PRO A 27 -18.57 -1.38 3.02
N ILE A 28 -18.04 -0.36 2.38
CA ILE A 28 -17.12 0.59 3.02
C ILE A 28 -17.62 2.01 2.80
N SER A 29 -17.27 2.92 3.71
CA SER A 29 -17.48 4.34 3.47
C SER A 29 -16.64 4.76 2.28
N GLN A 30 -17.29 5.24 1.21
CA GLN A 30 -16.63 5.79 0.03
C GLN A 30 -16.44 7.29 0.26
N PRO A 31 -15.22 7.78 0.55
CA PRO A 31 -14.99 9.20 0.73
C PRO A 31 -15.21 9.95 -0.58
N ALA A 32 -15.46 11.26 -0.48
CA ALA A 32 -15.48 12.13 -1.65
C ALA A 32 -14.12 12.12 -2.36
N GLU A 33 -14.13 12.38 -3.67
CA GLU A 33 -12.91 12.62 -4.43
C GLU A 33 -12.13 13.79 -3.78
N PRO A 34 -10.83 13.63 -3.50
CA PRO A 34 -10.02 14.72 -2.97
C PRO A 34 -9.96 15.90 -3.95
N GLU A 35 -10.10 17.13 -3.46
CA GLU A 35 -10.07 18.34 -4.33
C GLU A 35 -8.78 18.46 -5.17
N ASN A 36 -7.65 17.98 -4.63
CA ASN A 36 -6.35 18.01 -5.28
C ASN A 36 -5.86 16.60 -5.63
N LEU A 37 -6.76 15.73 -6.11
CA LEU A 37 -6.40 14.39 -6.53
C LEU A 37 -5.35 14.45 -7.66
N ASP A 38 -4.21 13.81 -7.43
CA ASP A 38 -3.22 13.54 -8.47
C ASP A 38 -3.80 12.51 -9.46
N THR A 39 -4.49 13.01 -10.48
CA THR A 39 -5.08 12.17 -11.53
C THR A 39 -4.03 11.42 -12.35
N GLU A 40 -2.83 11.98 -12.51
CA GLU A 40 -1.73 11.31 -13.19
C GLU A 40 -1.24 10.13 -12.35
N GLY A 41 -1.01 10.34 -11.05
CA GLY A 41 -0.65 9.29 -10.10
C GLY A 41 -1.71 8.18 -10.01
N LEU A 42 -2.99 8.56 -9.96
CA LEU A 42 -4.09 7.59 -9.99
C LEU A 42 -4.04 6.68 -11.22
N LEU A 43 -3.78 7.24 -12.40
CA LEU A 43 -3.72 6.49 -13.66
C LEU A 43 -2.43 5.69 -13.81
N LYS A 44 -1.30 6.24 -13.37
CA LYS A 44 0.02 5.59 -13.45
C LYS A 44 0.26 4.54 -12.36
N GLY A 45 -0.54 4.54 -11.29
CA GLY A 45 -0.63 3.41 -10.37
C GLY A 45 -0.41 3.74 -8.89
N ILE A 46 -0.03 4.96 -8.52
CA ILE A 46 0.19 5.38 -7.12
C ILE A 46 0.04 6.89 -6.94
N TYR A 47 -0.57 7.31 -5.83
CA TYR A 47 -0.56 8.70 -5.37
C TYR A 47 -0.61 8.79 -3.84
N LEU A 48 -0.15 9.91 -3.28
CA LEU A 48 -0.25 10.20 -1.84
C LEU A 48 -1.71 10.48 -1.46
N LEU A 49 -2.31 9.58 -0.69
CA LEU A 49 -3.71 9.68 -0.28
C LEU A 49 -3.86 10.50 1.01
N ALA A 50 -3.02 10.25 2.00
CA ALA A 50 -3.06 10.94 3.28
C ALA A 50 -1.64 11.19 3.81
N PRO A 51 -1.14 12.43 3.79
CA PRO A 51 0.15 12.74 4.42
C PRO A 51 0.07 12.54 5.94
N ALA A 52 1.20 12.23 6.55
CA ALA A 52 1.30 12.16 8.00
C ALA A 52 0.97 13.53 8.64
N LYS A 53 0.35 13.50 9.81
CA LYS A 53 -0.15 14.71 10.51
C LYS A 53 0.62 15.05 11.79
N THR A 54 1.60 14.24 12.16
CA THR A 54 2.40 14.39 13.36
C THR A 54 3.87 14.36 13.00
N ASP A 55 4.71 14.92 13.87
CA ASP A 55 6.15 14.70 13.81
C ASP A 55 6.51 13.34 14.44
N GLY A 56 7.72 12.85 14.17
CA GLY A 56 8.23 11.58 14.72
C GLY A 56 8.90 10.70 13.67
N PRO A 57 9.32 9.47 14.04
CA PRO A 57 9.84 8.48 13.12
C PRO A 57 8.91 8.29 11.93
N ARG A 58 9.47 8.28 10.71
CA ARG A 58 8.68 8.31 9.48
C ARG A 58 8.45 6.91 8.94
N ALA A 59 7.29 6.65 8.36
CA ALA A 59 7.01 5.41 7.63
C ALA A 59 6.08 5.68 6.43
N GLN A 60 6.10 4.77 5.45
CA GLN A 60 5.31 4.88 4.23
C GLN A 60 4.40 3.65 4.11
N LEU A 61 3.08 3.85 4.10
CA LEU A 61 2.09 2.77 4.01
C LEU A 61 1.50 2.76 2.60
N LEU A 62 1.87 1.77 1.80
CA LEU A 62 1.34 1.60 0.45
C LEU A 62 0.21 0.57 0.49
N ALA A 63 -1.00 0.95 0.08
CA ALA A 63 -2.17 0.08 0.17
C ALA A 63 -2.99 0.07 -1.13
N SER A 64 -3.63 -1.05 -1.43
CA SER A 64 -4.51 -1.19 -2.60
C SER A 64 -5.84 -1.86 -2.25
N GLY A 65 -6.91 -1.46 -2.92
CA GLY A 65 -8.23 -2.08 -2.74
C GLY A 65 -8.77 -1.92 -1.32
N VAL A 66 -9.35 -3.00 -0.77
CA VAL A 66 -9.93 -3.01 0.59
C VAL A 66 -8.93 -2.71 1.70
N SER A 67 -7.62 -2.84 1.43
CA SER A 67 -6.58 -2.54 2.42
C SER A 67 -6.34 -1.04 2.65
N VAL A 68 -6.84 -0.15 1.77
CA VAL A 68 -6.64 1.30 1.90
C VAL A 68 -7.24 1.86 3.20
N PRO A 69 -8.51 1.57 3.56
CA PRO A 69 -9.05 1.92 4.87
C PRO A 69 -8.23 1.38 6.06
N TRP A 70 -7.62 0.20 5.93
CA TRP A 70 -6.83 -0.40 7.02
C TRP A 70 -5.51 0.34 7.23
N ALA A 71 -4.87 0.79 6.14
CA ALA A 71 -3.68 1.62 6.20
C ALA A 71 -3.97 3.01 6.79
N LEU A 72 -5.12 3.61 6.45
CA LEU A 72 -5.58 4.86 7.07
C LEU A 72 -5.83 4.71 8.59
N GLU A 73 -6.40 3.57 9.01
CA GLU A 73 -6.56 3.29 10.43
C GLU A 73 -5.21 3.04 11.12
N ALA A 74 -4.30 2.31 10.45
CA ALA A 74 -2.95 2.04 10.97
C ALA A 74 -2.15 3.34 11.13
N GLN A 75 -2.30 4.30 10.21
CA GLN A 75 -1.71 5.65 10.35
C GLN A 75 -2.16 6.32 11.66
N LYS A 76 -3.45 6.26 11.99
CA LYS A 76 -3.96 6.85 13.25
C LYS A 76 -3.39 6.13 14.46
N VAL A 77 -3.39 4.80 14.46
CA VAL A 77 -2.86 3.99 15.57
C VAL A 77 -1.36 4.25 15.77
N LEU A 78 -0.58 4.28 14.68
CA LEU A 78 0.86 4.62 14.72
C LEU A 78 1.10 6.00 15.35
N ALA A 79 0.33 7.01 14.94
CA ALA A 79 0.48 8.35 15.49
C ALA A 79 0.07 8.44 16.96
N GLN A 80 -1.09 7.86 17.32
CA GLN A 80 -1.69 8.00 18.66
C GLN A 80 -0.99 7.13 19.72
N ASP A 81 -0.68 5.89 19.39
CA ASP A 81 -0.15 4.93 20.35
C ASP A 81 1.38 4.89 20.38
N TRP A 82 2.04 5.28 19.28
CA TRP A 82 3.48 5.04 19.09
C TRP A 82 4.27 6.27 18.67
N GLY A 83 3.62 7.43 18.45
CA GLY A 83 4.29 8.64 17.99
C GLY A 83 4.96 8.49 16.62
N VAL A 84 4.53 7.53 15.81
CA VAL A 84 5.07 7.27 14.47
C VAL A 84 4.27 8.05 13.43
N SER A 85 4.98 8.77 12.58
CA SER A 85 4.45 9.62 11.53
C SER A 85 4.42 8.86 10.20
N ALA A 86 3.23 8.42 9.76
CA ALA A 86 3.08 7.59 8.56
C ALA A 86 2.37 8.33 7.43
N ASP A 87 2.91 8.30 6.21
CA ASP A 87 2.19 8.71 4.99
C ASP A 87 1.46 7.50 4.40
N VAL A 88 0.22 7.69 3.94
CA VAL A 88 -0.57 6.63 3.28
C VAL A 88 -0.66 6.92 1.78
N TRP A 89 -0.25 5.94 0.99
CA TRP A 89 -0.24 5.97 -0.46
C TRP A 89 -1.28 4.99 -0.99
N SER A 90 -2.14 5.47 -1.89
CA SER A 90 -3.09 4.62 -2.61
C SER A 90 -2.41 4.07 -3.85
N VAL A 91 -2.23 2.75 -3.91
CA VAL A 91 -1.67 2.04 -5.06
C VAL A 91 -2.81 1.47 -5.88
N THR A 92 -3.12 2.11 -6.99
CA THR A 92 -4.22 1.74 -7.89
C THR A 92 -3.82 0.64 -8.87
N SER A 93 -2.52 0.48 -9.17
CA SER A 93 -2.03 -0.61 -10.01
C SER A 93 -0.56 -0.95 -9.77
N TRP A 94 -0.29 -2.03 -9.04
CA TRP A 94 1.05 -2.59 -8.88
C TRP A 94 1.68 -3.01 -10.22
N ASN A 95 0.85 -3.54 -11.12
CA ASN A 95 1.30 -4.03 -12.43
C ASN A 95 1.77 -2.89 -13.34
N GLU A 96 1.07 -1.75 -13.36
CA GLU A 96 1.50 -0.60 -14.17
C GLU A 96 2.80 0.01 -13.64
N LEU A 97 2.96 0.11 -12.32
CA LEU A 97 4.23 0.52 -11.71
C LEU A 97 5.38 -0.44 -12.03
N ARG A 98 5.11 -1.75 -12.06
CA ARG A 98 6.10 -2.75 -12.48
C ARG A 98 6.49 -2.55 -13.94
N ARG A 99 5.53 -2.37 -14.85
CA ARG A 99 5.77 -2.15 -16.27
C ARG A 99 6.58 -0.87 -16.51
N ASP A 100 6.21 0.22 -15.84
CA ASP A 100 6.93 1.49 -15.89
C ASP A 100 8.39 1.35 -15.41
N GLY A 101 8.60 0.69 -14.27
CA GLY A 101 9.94 0.47 -13.73
C GLY A 101 10.81 -0.42 -14.63
N LEU A 102 10.23 -1.48 -15.23
CA LEU A 102 10.95 -2.31 -16.20
C LEU A 102 11.33 -1.53 -17.46
N ALA A 103 10.44 -0.67 -17.95
CA ALA A 103 10.74 0.19 -19.11
C ALA A 103 11.84 1.22 -18.81
N ALA A 104 11.91 1.72 -17.57
CA ALA A 104 12.99 2.58 -17.11
C ALA A 104 14.34 1.83 -17.04
N GLU A 105 14.36 0.60 -16.51
CA GLU A 105 15.54 -0.26 -16.49
C GLU A 105 16.02 -0.62 -17.91
N GLU A 106 15.11 -1.02 -18.78
CA GLU A 106 15.42 -1.33 -20.18
C GLU A 106 15.99 -0.11 -20.91
N HIS A 107 15.41 1.07 -20.72
CA HIS A 107 15.94 2.31 -21.28
C HIS A 107 17.37 2.58 -20.81
N ALA A 108 17.64 2.48 -19.50
CA ALA A 108 18.98 2.72 -18.96
C ALA A 108 20.00 1.67 -19.45
N PHE A 109 19.58 0.41 -19.59
CA PHE A 109 20.40 -0.67 -20.13
C PHE A 109 20.74 -0.47 -21.61
N LEU A 110 19.76 -0.09 -22.43
CA LEU A 110 19.94 0.08 -23.87
C LEU A 110 20.58 1.41 -24.27
N ASN A 111 20.54 2.42 -23.39
CA ASN A 111 21.05 3.77 -23.65
C ASN A 111 22.01 4.24 -22.53
N PRO A 112 23.18 3.60 -22.33
CA PRO A 112 24.07 3.88 -21.21
C PRO A 112 24.72 5.27 -21.24
N GLY A 113 24.61 6.01 -22.35
CA GLY A 113 25.10 7.39 -22.48
C GLY A 113 24.06 8.46 -22.12
N ASP A 114 22.80 8.07 -21.95
CA ASP A 114 21.70 8.99 -21.64
C ASP A 114 21.46 9.08 -20.13
N GLU A 115 20.80 10.15 -19.70
CA GLU A 115 20.34 10.23 -18.31
C GLU A 115 19.29 9.13 -18.05
N PRO A 116 19.48 8.27 -17.02
CA PRO A 116 18.55 7.18 -16.76
C PRO A 116 17.15 7.71 -16.41
N ARG A 117 16.14 7.18 -17.10
CA ARG A 117 14.74 7.41 -16.71
C ARG A 117 14.50 6.88 -15.30
N THR A 118 13.95 7.72 -14.42
CA THR A 118 13.55 7.29 -13.07
C THR A 118 12.19 6.60 -13.12
N PRO A 119 11.99 5.41 -12.51
CA PRO A 119 10.67 4.79 -12.38
C PRO A 119 9.65 5.71 -11.68
N PHE A 120 8.40 5.73 -12.13
CA PHE A 120 7.34 6.59 -11.60
C PHE A 120 7.12 6.41 -10.10
N VAL A 121 7.16 5.17 -9.59
CA VAL A 121 7.06 4.92 -8.15
C VAL A 121 8.23 5.55 -7.36
N ALA A 122 9.43 5.56 -7.94
CA ALA A 122 10.59 6.20 -7.33
C ALA A 122 10.48 7.73 -7.37
N GLN A 123 9.87 8.30 -8.42
CA GLN A 123 9.56 9.72 -8.51
C GLN A 123 8.53 10.14 -7.44
N GLN A 124 7.46 9.36 -7.29
CA GLN A 124 6.39 9.63 -6.32
C GLN A 124 6.92 9.55 -4.88
N LEU A 125 7.77 8.56 -4.59
CA LEU A 125 8.41 8.40 -3.28
C LEU A 125 9.69 9.24 -3.11
N ALA A 126 9.97 10.17 -4.02
CA ALA A 126 11.15 11.03 -3.90
C ALA A 126 11.06 11.88 -2.63
N GLY A 127 12.08 11.77 -1.77
CA GLY A 127 12.10 12.45 -0.47
C GLY A 127 11.32 11.74 0.64
N ALA A 128 10.60 10.66 0.35
CA ALA A 128 9.93 9.85 1.37
C ALA A 128 10.98 9.13 2.24
N THR A 129 10.94 9.35 3.55
CA THR A 129 11.88 8.76 4.51
C THR A 129 11.24 7.61 5.30
N GLY A 130 12.09 6.74 5.83
CA GLY A 130 11.66 5.62 6.67
C GLY A 130 11.27 4.37 5.87
N PRO A 131 10.85 3.29 6.54
CA PRO A 131 10.49 2.05 5.89
C PRO A 131 9.15 2.14 5.15
N VAL A 132 9.03 1.34 4.10
CA VAL A 132 7.81 1.13 3.32
C VAL A 132 7.15 -0.18 3.75
N ILE A 133 5.86 -0.10 4.11
CA ILE A 133 5.01 -1.25 4.39
C ILE A 133 3.95 -1.27 3.30
N ALA A 134 4.05 -2.24 2.40
CA ALA A 134 3.07 -2.48 1.35
C ALA A 134 2.07 -3.54 1.82
N VAL A 135 0.78 -3.19 1.81
CA VAL A 135 -0.31 -4.08 2.24
C VAL A 135 -1.32 -4.29 1.12
N THR A 136 -1.80 -5.51 0.99
CA THR A 136 -2.80 -5.88 -0.02
C THR A 136 -3.66 -7.06 0.44
N ASP A 137 -4.80 -7.25 -0.22
CA ASP A 137 -5.66 -8.44 -0.08
C ASP A 137 -5.26 -9.58 -1.03
N TYR A 138 -4.17 -9.39 -1.78
CA TYR A 138 -3.52 -10.41 -2.60
C TYR A 138 -2.32 -11.01 -1.86
N MET A 139 -1.67 -12.00 -2.48
CA MET A 139 -0.38 -12.51 -2.03
C MET A 139 0.70 -11.41 -2.02
N LYS A 140 1.72 -11.56 -1.15
CA LYS A 140 2.87 -10.65 -1.05
C LYS A 140 3.60 -10.44 -2.38
N ALA A 141 3.58 -11.45 -3.26
CA ALA A 141 4.17 -11.36 -4.59
C ALA A 141 3.62 -10.21 -5.44
N VAL A 142 2.42 -9.68 -5.17
CA VAL A 142 1.86 -8.53 -5.89
C VAL A 142 2.61 -7.24 -5.58
N PRO A 143 2.66 -6.73 -4.33
CA PRO A 143 3.47 -5.56 -4.01
C PRO A 143 4.97 -5.79 -4.18
N ASP A 144 5.46 -7.02 -4.05
CA ASP A 144 6.89 -7.33 -4.21
C ASP A 144 7.39 -7.07 -5.64
N GLN A 145 6.51 -6.99 -6.65
CA GLN A 145 6.89 -6.68 -8.03
C GLN A 145 7.65 -5.35 -8.15
N ILE A 146 7.32 -4.37 -7.33
CA ILE A 146 7.91 -3.03 -7.41
C ILE A 146 9.10 -2.82 -6.47
N ARG A 147 9.45 -3.84 -5.66
CA ARG A 147 10.47 -3.74 -4.61
C ARG A 147 11.78 -3.15 -5.12
N GLN A 148 12.25 -3.59 -6.28
CA GLN A 148 13.57 -3.20 -6.81
C GLN A 148 13.65 -1.70 -7.18
N PHE A 149 12.52 -1.05 -7.42
CA PHE A 149 12.45 0.37 -7.79
C PHE A 149 12.35 1.30 -6.57
N ILE A 150 12.26 0.75 -5.35
CA ILE A 150 12.09 1.51 -4.11
C ILE A 150 13.39 1.43 -3.30
N PRO A 151 14.06 2.57 -3.02
CA PRO A 151 15.33 2.57 -2.30
C PRO A 151 15.16 2.29 -0.80
N ASN A 152 14.00 2.61 -0.23
CA ASN A 152 13.68 2.42 1.18
C ASN A 152 13.68 0.92 1.56
N GLU A 153 13.90 0.63 2.84
CA GLU A 153 13.59 -0.69 3.39
C GLU A 153 12.11 -0.97 3.15
N PHE A 154 11.78 -2.16 2.65
CA PHE A 154 10.43 -2.48 2.17
C PHE A 154 10.00 -3.83 2.70
N ALA A 155 8.74 -3.91 3.15
CA ALA A 155 8.12 -5.17 3.52
C ALA A 155 6.70 -5.26 2.98
N SER A 156 6.30 -6.48 2.62
CA SER A 156 4.97 -6.79 2.13
C SER A 156 4.13 -7.55 3.17
N LEU A 157 2.86 -7.18 3.27
CA LEU A 157 1.81 -7.90 3.99
C LEU A 157 0.73 -8.28 2.97
N GLY A 158 0.35 -9.55 2.96
CA GLY A 158 -0.54 -10.11 1.95
C GLY A 158 -1.12 -11.46 2.37
N ALA A 159 -2.19 -11.85 1.70
CA ALA A 159 -2.97 -13.06 1.94
C ALA A 159 -2.39 -14.27 1.19
N ASP A 160 -1.15 -14.64 1.52
CA ASP A 160 -0.50 -15.85 0.99
C ASP A 160 -1.11 -17.12 1.61
N GLY A 161 -1.32 -18.14 0.79
CA GLY A 161 -1.88 -19.43 1.20
C GLY A 161 -3.26 -19.69 0.62
N PHE A 162 -3.93 -20.73 1.14
CA PHE A 162 -5.28 -21.09 0.72
C PHE A 162 -6.33 -20.23 1.43
N GLY A 163 -7.40 -19.89 0.71
CA GLY A 163 -8.59 -19.31 1.32
C GLY A 163 -9.28 -20.30 2.28
N PHE A 164 -9.99 -19.75 3.25
CA PHE A 164 -10.81 -20.49 4.22
C PHE A 164 -12.04 -19.67 4.58
N SER A 165 -13.00 -20.31 5.26
CA SER A 165 -14.26 -19.67 5.67
C SER A 165 -14.16 -19.14 7.08
N ASP A 166 -14.33 -17.83 7.25
CA ASP A 166 -14.45 -17.13 8.53
C ASP A 166 -15.01 -15.72 8.29
N THR A 167 -15.16 -14.93 9.35
CA THR A 167 -15.40 -13.49 9.30
C THR A 167 -14.24 -12.76 8.60
N ARG A 168 -14.52 -11.59 8.02
CA ARG A 168 -13.47 -10.77 7.36
C ARG A 168 -12.35 -10.40 8.34
N GLN A 169 -12.72 -10.06 9.57
CA GLN A 169 -11.80 -9.65 10.62
C GLN A 169 -10.83 -10.78 10.99
N ALA A 170 -11.37 -11.98 11.23
CA ALA A 170 -10.56 -13.15 11.55
C ALA A 170 -9.68 -13.57 10.36
N ALA A 171 -10.21 -13.53 9.13
CA ALA A 171 -9.45 -13.82 7.92
C ALA A 171 -8.23 -12.90 7.76
N ARG A 172 -8.43 -11.58 7.88
CA ARG A 172 -7.33 -10.58 7.79
C ARG A 172 -6.30 -10.75 8.90
N ARG A 173 -6.76 -11.02 10.12
CA ARG A 173 -5.89 -11.31 11.27
C ARG A 173 -5.14 -12.63 11.07
N PHE A 174 -5.73 -13.65 10.45
CA PHE A 174 -5.04 -14.89 10.11
C PHE A 174 -3.92 -14.66 9.11
N PHE A 175 -4.21 -13.95 8.00
CA PHE A 175 -3.23 -13.62 6.97
C PHE A 175 -2.19 -12.57 7.40
N LYS A 176 -2.39 -11.93 8.56
CA LYS A 176 -1.53 -10.86 9.11
C LYS A 176 -1.39 -9.68 8.14
N ASN A 177 -2.49 -9.30 7.48
CA ASN A 177 -2.55 -8.13 6.58
C ASN A 177 -3.54 -7.06 7.07
N ASP A 178 -3.95 -7.14 8.34
CA ASP A 178 -4.91 -6.22 8.95
C ASP A 178 -4.22 -4.96 9.54
N THR A 179 -5.01 -4.00 10.06
CA THR A 179 -4.53 -2.74 10.66
C THR A 179 -3.38 -2.95 11.66
N HIS A 180 -3.56 -3.83 12.65
CA HIS A 180 -2.56 -4.03 13.69
C HIS A 180 -1.31 -4.76 13.17
N SER A 181 -1.45 -5.57 12.12
CA SER A 181 -0.30 -6.19 11.45
C SER A 181 0.56 -5.15 10.73
N ILE A 182 -0.06 -4.13 10.11
CA ILE A 182 0.65 -2.98 9.53
C ILE A 182 1.41 -2.23 10.62
N VAL A 183 0.78 -1.95 11.76
CA VAL A 183 1.39 -1.27 12.91
C VAL A 183 2.60 -2.05 13.42
N VAL A 184 2.43 -3.33 13.76
CA VAL A 184 3.51 -4.18 14.27
C VAL A 184 4.67 -4.27 13.27
N LYS A 185 4.37 -4.43 11.98
CA LYS A 185 5.42 -4.50 10.95
C LYS A 185 6.18 -3.19 10.82
N THR A 186 5.49 -2.06 10.92
CA THR A 186 6.09 -0.73 10.90
C THR A 186 7.05 -0.54 12.07
N LEU A 187 6.59 -0.84 13.29
CA LEU A 187 7.42 -0.75 14.50
C LEU A 187 8.62 -1.70 14.44
N GLN A 188 8.47 -2.90 13.88
CA GLN A 188 9.57 -3.84 13.70
C GLN A 188 10.69 -3.24 12.84
N LEU A 189 10.36 -2.59 11.72
CA LEU A 189 11.36 -2.00 10.83
C LEU A 189 11.98 -0.74 11.45
N LEU A 190 11.18 0.12 12.07
CA LEU A 190 11.67 1.30 12.78
C LEU A 190 12.59 0.93 13.96
N ALA A 191 12.27 -0.12 14.71
CA ALA A 191 13.10 -0.61 15.82
C ALA A 191 14.47 -1.08 15.35
N ARG A 192 14.53 -1.78 14.20
CA ARG A 192 15.82 -2.18 13.58
C ARG A 192 16.67 -0.99 13.16
N ARG A 193 16.04 0.13 12.85
CA ARG A 193 16.68 1.40 12.50
C ARG A 193 17.06 2.22 13.74
N GLY A 194 16.69 1.77 14.95
CA GLY A 194 16.90 2.49 16.20
C GLY A 194 16.02 3.75 16.35
N GLU A 195 14.96 3.87 15.55
CA GLU A 195 14.09 5.05 15.53
C GLU A 195 12.95 4.95 16.55
N VAL A 196 12.66 3.74 17.05
CA VAL A 196 11.72 3.47 18.15
C VAL A 196 12.32 2.45 19.11
N ASP A 197 11.68 2.23 20.26
CA ASP A 197 12.09 1.22 21.24
C ASP A 197 12.20 -0.18 20.62
N ALA A 198 13.27 -0.91 20.96
CA ALA A 198 13.55 -2.23 20.40
C ALA A 198 12.44 -3.28 20.70
N GLN A 199 11.68 -3.07 21.77
CA GLN A 199 10.55 -3.90 22.19
C GLN A 199 9.20 -3.41 21.64
N ALA A 200 9.14 -2.27 20.94
CA ALA A 200 7.87 -1.68 20.49
C ALA A 200 7.02 -2.67 19.68
N ALA A 201 7.64 -3.45 18.79
CA ALA A 201 6.92 -4.47 18.02
C ALA A 201 6.37 -5.62 18.90
N ALA A 202 7.13 -6.05 19.92
CA ALA A 202 6.67 -7.08 20.85
C ALA A 202 5.52 -6.57 21.73
N GLN A 203 5.65 -5.36 22.26
CA GLN A 203 4.60 -4.68 23.02
C GLN A 203 3.33 -4.50 22.18
N ALA A 204 3.45 -4.16 20.89
CA ALA A 204 2.32 -4.05 19.97
C ALA A 204 1.64 -5.40 19.71
N ILE A 205 2.42 -6.49 19.57
CA ILE A 205 1.86 -7.85 19.43
C ILE A 205 0.98 -8.21 20.63
N GLU A 206 1.46 -7.92 21.84
CA GLU A 206 0.73 -8.16 23.09
C GLU A 206 -0.49 -7.23 23.21
N LYS A 207 -0.31 -5.93 23.01
CA LYS A 207 -1.36 -4.90 23.12
C LYS A 207 -2.55 -5.19 22.22
N TYR A 208 -2.30 -5.67 20.99
CA TYR A 208 -3.34 -5.91 19.99
C TYR A 208 -3.73 -7.38 19.84
N SER A 209 -3.24 -8.26 20.72
CA SER A 209 -3.46 -9.71 20.66
C SER A 209 -3.23 -10.27 19.25
N LEU A 210 -2.13 -9.89 18.59
CA LEU A 210 -1.92 -10.13 17.15
C LEU A 210 -1.94 -11.63 16.76
N LEU A 211 -1.70 -12.52 17.72
CA LEU A 211 -1.68 -13.96 17.52
C LEU A 211 -3.05 -14.62 17.70
N ASP A 212 -4.04 -13.92 18.26
CA ASP A 212 -5.42 -14.40 18.39
C ASP A 212 -6.25 -13.97 17.18
N VAL A 213 -6.78 -14.96 16.45
CA VAL A 213 -7.63 -14.72 15.28
C VAL A 213 -8.94 -14.01 15.63
N ASN A 214 -9.45 -14.22 16.84
CA ASN A 214 -10.72 -13.65 17.29
C ASN A 214 -10.59 -12.19 17.76
N ALA A 215 -9.36 -11.69 17.93
CA ALA A 215 -9.08 -10.30 18.30
C ALA A 215 -8.99 -9.35 17.09
N GLY A 216 -9.24 -9.84 15.86
CA GLY A 216 -9.28 -9.00 14.67
C GLY A 216 -10.45 -8.01 14.70
N THR A 217 -10.18 -6.74 14.41
CA THR A 217 -11.21 -5.68 14.35
C THR A 217 -11.30 -4.98 12.98
N THR A 218 -10.41 -5.33 12.06
CA THR A 218 -10.21 -4.61 10.80
C THR A 218 -11.36 -4.83 9.81
N GLY A 219 -12.02 -3.74 9.42
CA GLY A 219 -13.13 -3.70 8.45
C GLY A 219 -14.41 -4.39 8.94
N GLY A 220 -14.75 -4.19 10.22
CA GLY A 220 -16.05 -4.57 10.78
C GLY A 220 -17.21 -3.61 10.46
N ALA A 221 -16.99 -2.59 9.64
CA ALA A 221 -18.04 -1.66 9.25
C ALA A 221 -18.95 -2.29 8.18
N GLY A 222 -19.93 -3.07 8.61
CA GLY A 222 -21.04 -3.53 7.75
C GLY A 222 -21.01 -5.03 7.45
N GLY A 223 -21.82 -5.78 8.20
CA GLY A 223 -22.02 -7.20 7.94
C GLY A 223 -22.52 -8.05 9.11
N GLU A 224 -22.86 -7.46 10.26
CA GLU A 224 -23.74 -8.15 11.21
C GLU A 224 -25.19 -7.94 10.74
N SER A 225 -25.69 -8.89 9.97
CA SER A 225 -27.13 -9.10 9.74
C SER A 225 -27.38 -10.59 9.67
#